data_AF-A0AAA9ZCP2-F1
#
_entry.id   AF-A0AAA9ZCP2-F1
#
_cell.length_a   1.000
_cell.length_b   1.000
_cell.length_c   1.000
_cell.angle_alpha   90.00
_cell.angle_beta   90.00
_cell.angle_gamma   90.00
#
_symmetry.space_group_name_H-M   'P 1'
#
loop_
_entity.id
_entity.type
_entity.pdbx_description
1 polymer ?
#
loop_
_entity_poly.entity_id
_entity_poly.type
_entity_poly.pdbx_seq_one_letter_code
_entity_poly.pdbx_strand_id
1 'polypeptide(L)'
;MYVTPQAALNTKGNWMYIVNHEESRQLVKAEICTSSECSNLCSLPNGYNSRCEQKFSQKRLLTLDADGQSLYVDTYWFPSCCVCTLAMNT
;
A
#
# COMPACT_ATOMS: atom_id res chain seq x y z
N MET A 1 2.02 -0.45 -10.56
CA MET A 1 3.49 -0.54 -10.69
C MET A 1 4.02 -1.68 -9.83
N TYR A 2 5.27 -2.11 -10.01
CA TYR A 2 5.95 -3.02 -9.09
C TYR A 2 7.08 -2.26 -8.39
N VAL A 3 7.25 -2.50 -7.09
CA VAL A 3 8.33 -1.94 -6.28
C VAL A 3 9.16 -3.06 -5.65
N THR A 4 10.44 -2.81 -5.46
CA THR A 4 11.36 -3.70 -4.73
C THR A 4 11.74 -2.99 -3.43
N PRO A 5 10.95 -3.14 -2.34
CA PRO A 5 11.19 -2.40 -1.12
C PRO A 5 12.45 -2.91 -0.42
N GLN A 6 13.29 -1.98 0.06
CA GLN A 6 14.48 -2.30 0.86
C GLN A 6 14.27 -2.01 2.35
N ALA A 7 13.36 -1.10 2.68
CA ALA A 7 12.94 -0.80 4.04
C ALA A 7 11.46 -0.37 4.03
N ALA A 8 10.71 -0.76 5.05
CA ALA A 8 9.33 -0.33 5.24
C ALA A 8 8.93 -0.41 6.71
N LEU A 9 7.88 0.33 7.06
CA LEU A 9 7.22 0.23 8.36
C LEU A 9 6.34 -1.04 8.38
N ASN A 10 6.62 -1.98 9.28
CA ASN A 10 5.77 -3.15 9.44
C ASN A 10 4.43 -2.78 10.11
N THR A 11 3.49 -3.73 10.14
CA THR A 11 2.18 -3.55 10.79
C THR A 11 2.24 -3.26 12.30
N LYS A 12 3.40 -3.44 12.94
CA LYS A 12 3.66 -3.12 14.35
C LYS A 12 4.23 -1.71 14.54
N GLY A 13 4.42 -0.93 13.47
CA GLY A 13 4.97 0.42 13.54
C GLY A 13 6.50 0.48 13.68
N ASN A 14 7.22 -0.59 13.30
CA ASN A 14 8.68 -0.65 13.38
C ASN A 14 9.27 -0.56 11.96
N TRP A 15 10.33 0.24 11.80
CA TRP A 15 11.11 0.27 10.56
C TRP A 15 11.99 -0.96 10.48
N MET A 16 11.84 -1.72 9.40
CA MET A 16 12.56 -2.97 9.21
C MET A 16 13.22 -3.00 7.83
N TYR A 17 14.33 -3.72 7.72
CA TYR A 17 15.01 -3.99 6.45
C TYR A 17 14.40 -5.20 5.76
N ILE A 18 13.97 -5.01 4.51
CA ILE A 18 13.41 -6.06 3.66
C ILE A 18 14.53 -6.60 2.78
N VAL A 19 14.77 -7.90 2.87
CA VAL A 19 15.92 -8.54 2.22
C VAL A 19 15.61 -8.80 0.75
N ASN A 20 16.51 -8.38 -0.14
CA ASN A 20 16.46 -8.71 -1.56
C ASN A 20 17.80 -9.32 -1.95
N HIS A 21 17.78 -10.51 -2.54
CA HIS A 21 18.96 -11.17 -3.09
C HIS A 21 19.05 -10.88 -4.60
N GLU A 22 20.25 -10.95 -5.18
CA GLU A 22 20.46 -10.67 -6.62
C GLU A 22 19.63 -11.61 -7.50
N GLU A 23 19.58 -12.88 -7.13
CA GLU A 23 18.82 -13.92 -7.83
C GLU A 23 17.35 -13.99 -7.41
N SER A 24 16.97 -13.31 -6.33
CA SER A 24 15.64 -13.42 -5.72
C SER A 24 15.23 -12.12 -5.04
N ARG A 25 14.53 -11.29 -5.81
CA ARG A 25 14.00 -9.99 -5.35
C ARG A 25 12.52 -10.12 -4.98
N GLN A 26 12.13 -9.45 -3.91
CA GLN A 26 10.74 -9.41 -3.46
C GLN A 26 10.01 -8.25 -4.15
N LEU A 27 9.31 -8.56 -5.24
CA LEU A 27 8.50 -7.59 -5.97
C LEU A 27 7.12 -7.45 -5.35
N VAL A 28 6.75 -6.22 -4.99
CA VAL A 28 5.42 -5.90 -4.49
C VAL A 28 4.66 -5.09 -5.54
N LYS A 29 3.50 -5.59 -5.96
CA LYS A 29 2.58 -4.80 -6.78
C LYS A 29 1.99 -3.68 -5.91
N ALA A 30 2.19 -2.45 -6.36
CA ALA A 30 1.67 -1.24 -5.73
C ALA A 30 0.80 -0.46 -6.71
N GLU A 31 -0.33 0.06 -6.24
CA GLU A 31 -1.22 0.93 -7.01
C GLU A 31 -1.59 2.12 -6.16
N ILE A 32 -1.18 3.31 -6.61
CA ILE A 32 -1.33 4.58 -5.90
C ILE A 32 -2.36 5.43 -6.63
N CYS A 33 -3.24 6.10 -5.90
CA CYS A 33 -4.24 6.98 -6.50
C CYS A 33 -3.56 8.19 -7.14
N THR A 34 -3.97 8.48 -8.38
CA THR A 34 -3.47 9.64 -9.12
C THR A 34 -4.15 10.94 -8.72
N SER A 35 -5.38 10.84 -8.20
CA SER A 35 -6.19 11.97 -7.73
C SER A 35 -6.95 11.59 -6.47
N SER A 36 -7.35 12.60 -5.69
CA SER A 36 -8.30 12.48 -4.58
C SER A 36 -9.76 12.56 -5.04
N GLU A 37 -9.99 13.01 -6.28
CA GLU A 37 -11.32 13.15 -6.89
C GLU A 37 -11.54 12.08 -7.95
N CYS A 38 -12.76 11.59 -8.05
CA CYS A 38 -13.14 10.63 -9.08
C CYS A 38 -13.40 11.35 -10.41
N SER A 39 -12.90 10.81 -11.52
CA SER A 39 -13.14 11.32 -12.86
C SER A 39 -14.25 10.53 -13.58
N ASN A 40 -14.82 11.12 -14.64
CA ASN A 40 -15.81 10.49 -15.51
C ASN A 40 -17.06 9.96 -14.79
N LEU A 41 -17.45 10.62 -13.70
CA LEU A 41 -18.71 10.33 -13.04
C LEU A 41 -19.87 10.97 -13.81
N CYS A 42 -20.99 10.26 -13.88
CA CYS A 42 -22.28 10.88 -14.20
C CYS A 42 -22.64 11.93 -13.12
N SER A 43 -23.67 12.73 -13.38
CA SER A 43 -24.20 13.67 -12.39
C SER A 43 -24.43 12.98 -11.05
N LEU A 44 -23.74 13.46 -10.01
CA LEU A 44 -23.94 12.99 -8.64
C LEU A 44 -25.30 13.49 -8.12
N PRO A 45 -26.03 12.70 -7.33
CA PRO A 45 -27.22 13.19 -6.63
C PRO A 45 -26.89 14.40 -5.76
N ASN A 46 -27.85 15.32 -5.61
CA ASN A 46 -27.69 16.50 -4.76
C ASN A 46 -27.28 16.09 -3.35
N GLY A 47 -26.26 16.76 -2.81
CA GLY A 47 -25.74 16.49 -1.48
C GLY A 47 -24.72 15.34 -1.40
N TYR A 48 -24.28 14.76 -2.52
CA TYR A 48 -23.18 13.79 -2.54
C TYR A 48 -21.93 14.37 -3.21
N ASN A 49 -20.76 14.07 -2.62
CA ASN A 49 -19.46 14.26 -3.23
C ASN A 49 -18.76 12.92 -3.46
N SER A 50 -17.91 12.86 -4.47
CA SER A 50 -17.07 11.70 -4.76
C SER A 50 -15.64 11.90 -4.27
N ARG A 51 -15.01 10.84 -3.76
CA ARG A 51 -13.59 10.83 -3.42
C ARG A 51 -12.93 9.50 -3.81
N CYS A 52 -11.71 9.57 -4.32
CA CYS A 52 -10.84 8.43 -4.52
C CYS A 52 -10.18 8.08 -3.19
N GLU A 53 -10.45 6.87 -2.69
CA GLU A 53 -9.82 6.34 -1.49
C GLU A 53 -8.75 5.31 -1.85
N GLN A 54 -7.54 5.55 -1.36
CA GLN A 54 -6.46 4.58 -1.41
C GLN A 54 -6.77 3.39 -0.50
N LYS A 55 -6.80 2.19 -1.06
CA LYS A 55 -6.87 0.95 -0.27
C LYS A 55 -5.50 0.31 -0.15
N PHE A 56 -5.26 -0.33 0.99
CA PHE A 56 -4.00 -0.99 1.30
C PHE A 56 -4.24 -2.48 1.51
N SER A 57 -3.24 -3.28 1.15
CA SER A 57 -3.23 -4.72 1.40
C SER A 57 -1.98 -5.11 2.14
N GLN A 58 -2.11 -6.10 3.01
CA GLN A 58 -0.98 -6.67 3.71
C GLN A 58 -0.15 -7.53 2.77
N LYS A 59 1.17 -7.38 2.86
CA LYS A 59 2.15 -8.20 2.14
C LYS A 59 3.12 -8.80 3.14
N ARG A 60 3.38 -10.10 2.99
CA ARG A 60 4.35 -10.83 3.79
C ARG A 60 5.68 -10.80 3.07
N LEU A 61 6.71 -10.28 3.71
CA LEU A 61 8.04 -10.12 3.13
C LEU A 61 9.09 -10.71 4.07
N LEU A 62 10.16 -11.24 3.49
CA LEU A 62 11.34 -11.68 4.21
C LEU A 62 12.12 -10.46 4.70
N THR A 63 12.42 -10.46 5.98
CA THR A 63 12.87 -9.31 6.75
C THR A 63 14.05 -9.72 7.61
N LEU A 64 15.02 -8.82 7.72
CA LEU A 64 16.12 -8.95 8.67
C LEU A 64 15.66 -8.44 10.04
N ASP A 65 15.90 -9.21 11.08
CA ASP A 65 15.63 -8.79 12.46
C ASP A 65 16.49 -7.60 12.90
N ALA A 66 16.14 -7.04 14.06
CA ALA A 66 16.74 -5.81 14.56
C ALA A 66 18.22 -5.98 14.95
N ASP A 67 18.64 -7.21 15.31
CA ASP A 67 20.04 -7.50 15.65
C ASP A 67 20.88 -7.94 14.43
N GLY A 68 20.23 -8.14 13.27
CA GLY A 68 20.88 -8.48 12.02
C GLY A 68 21.31 -9.94 11.90
N GLN A 69 20.87 -10.82 12.79
CA GLN A 69 21.33 -12.21 12.87
C GLN A 69 20.36 -13.20 12.25
N SER A 70 19.07 -12.88 12.17
CA SER A 70 18.07 -13.82 11.66
C SER A 70 17.10 -13.22 10.65
N LEU A 71 16.62 -14.09 9.76
CA LEU A 71 15.62 -13.76 8.76
C LEU A 71 14.27 -14.32 9.21
N TYR A 72 13.24 -13.48 9.14
CA TYR A 72 11.87 -13.90 9.44
C TYR A 72 10.88 -13.23 8.48
N VAL A 73 9.66 -13.75 8.44
CA VAL A 73 8.59 -13.16 7.61
C VAL A 73 7.80 -12.17 8.44
N ASP A 74 7.80 -10.91 8.04
CA ASP A 74 6.98 -9.85 8.64
C ASP A 74 5.89 -9.37 7.67
N THR A 75 4.96 -8.56 8.18
CA THR A 75 3.80 -8.08 7.42
C THR A 75 3.83 -6.56 7.30
N TYR A 76 3.56 -6.06 6.09
CA TYR A 76 3.67 -4.66 5.70
C TYR A 76 2.42 -4.20 4.94
N TRP A 77 2.04 -2.94 5.11
CA TRP A 77 0.96 -2.34 4.35
C TRP A 77 1.48 -1.73 3.05
N PHE A 78 0.93 -2.18 1.92
CA PHE A 78 1.24 -1.61 0.61
C PHE A 78 -0.03 -1.11 -0.09
N PRO A 79 0.05 0.03 -0.80
CA PRO A 79 -1.07 0.56 -1.57
C PRO A 79 -1.45 -0.43 -2.67
N SER A 80 -2.73 -0.79 -2.75
CA SER A 80 -3.19 -1.96 -3.51
C SER A 80 -4.15 -1.64 -4.64
N CYS A 81 -5.07 -0.70 -4.43
CA CYS A 81 -5.97 -0.18 -5.45
C CYS A 81 -6.57 1.15 -5.00
N CYS A 82 -7.23 1.81 -5.95
CA CYS A 82 -8.02 3.01 -5.71
C CYS A 82 -9.50 2.75 -5.94
N VAL A 83 -10.31 3.17 -4.97
CA VAL A 83 -11.77 2.98 -5.01
C VAL A 83 -12.43 4.34 -4.99
N CYS A 84 -13.28 4.60 -5.98
CA CYS A 84 -14.16 5.76 -5.94
C CYS A 84 -15.29 5.50 -4.93
N THR A 85 -15.44 6.40 -3.97
CA THR A 85 -16.49 6.35 -2.95
C THR A 85 -17.35 7.60 -3.04
N LEU A 86 -18.66 7.44 -2.83
CA LEU A 86 -19.62 8.53 -2.78
C LEU A 86 -20.05 8.73 -1.32
N ALA A 87 -19.92 9.95 -0.81
CA ALA A 87 -20.28 10.31 0.56
C ALA A 87 -21.19 11.54 0.54
N MET A 88 -22.14 11.60 1.48
CA MET A 88 -22.98 12.77 1.64
C MET A 88 -22.14 13.93 2.20
N ASN A 89 -22.39 15.13 1.69
CA ASN A 89 -21.86 16.38 2.24
C ASN A 89 -22.56 16.63 3.57
N THR A 90 -21.86 16.35 4.67
CA THR A 90 -22.25 16.79 6.00
C THR A 90 -22.01 18.28 6.18
#